data_AF-A0A7C4WH32-F1
#
_entry.id   AF-A0A7C4WH32-F1
#
_cell.length_a   1.000
_cell.length_b   1.000
_cell.length_c   1.000
_cell.angle_alpha   90.00
_cell.angle_beta   90.00
_cell.angle_gamma   90.00
#
_symmetry.space_group_name_H-M   'P 1'
#
loop_
_entity.id
_entity.type
_entity.pdbx_description
1 polymer ?
#
loop_
_entity_poly.entity_id
_entity_poly.type
_entity_poly.pdbx_seq_one_letter_code
_entity_poly.pdbx_strand_id
1 'polypeptide(L)'
;AKSMIVSWGSPKGAIVEALNGLSREGYSLGFLQVRMVHPLPGEHIKEILQKAERIIDVEMNYSGQLGGIIKEKTGVSMDFQIVKYNGRPMTTTEVYNALKLVLDGRAPKRQVLTYGA
;
A
#
# COMPACT_ATOMS: atom_id res chain seq x y z
N ALA A 1 14.01 -1.68 0.31
CA ALA A 1 13.57 -0.51 1.10
C ALA A 1 13.01 -1.00 2.43
N LYS A 2 13.10 -0.19 3.48
CA LYS A 2 12.65 -0.56 4.83
C LYS A 2 11.14 -0.83 4.88
N SER A 3 10.36 -0.02 4.17
CA SER A 3 8.91 -0.18 4.04
C SER A 3 8.53 -0.42 2.57
N MET A 4 7.58 -1.31 2.32
CA MET A 4 7.11 -1.67 1.00
C MET A 4 5.61 -1.38 0.89
N ILE A 5 5.22 -0.58 -0.10
CA ILE A 5 3.82 -0.40 -0.46
C ILE A 5 3.43 -1.49 -1.46
N VAL A 6 2.27 -2.08 -1.28
CA VAL A 6 1.65 -3.01 -2.21
C VAL A 6 0.33 -2.43 -2.68
N SER A 7 0.07 -2.45 -3.98
CA SER A 7 -1.18 -1.98 -4.56
C SER A 7 -1.42 -2.57 -5.95
N TRP A 8 -2.58 -2.26 -6.51
CA TRP A 8 -2.99 -2.60 -7.86
C TRP A 8 -3.92 -1.52 -8.42
N GLY A 9 -4.01 -1.42 -9.74
CA GLY A 9 -4.96 -0.52 -10.39
C GLY A 9 -4.65 0.98 -10.22
N SER A 10 -5.72 1.78 -10.09
CA SER A 10 -5.71 3.25 -10.18
C SER A 10 -4.95 4.03 -9.08
N PRO A 11 -4.77 3.53 -7.83
CA PRO A 11 -4.00 4.25 -6.81
C PRO A 11 -2.53 4.50 -7.17
N LYS A 12 -1.99 3.82 -8.20
CA LYS A 12 -0.60 3.94 -8.65
C LYS A 12 -0.11 5.39 -8.73
N GLY A 13 -0.87 6.26 -9.38
CA GLY A 13 -0.47 7.66 -9.59
C GLY A 13 -0.27 8.40 -8.26
N ALA A 14 -1.29 8.34 -7.40
CA ALA A 14 -1.26 8.95 -6.07
C ALA A 14 -0.13 8.38 -5.18
N ILE A 15 0.10 7.06 -5.24
CA ILE A 15 1.20 6.40 -4.50
C ILE A 15 2.56 6.90 -4.98
N VAL A 16 2.83 6.87 -6.28
CA VAL A 16 4.14 7.28 -6.82
C VAL A 16 4.43 8.75 -6.48
N GLU A 17 3.43 9.62 -6.56
CA GLU A 17 3.63 11.04 -6.21
C GLU A 17 3.82 11.25 -4.70
N ALA A 18 3.08 10.53 -3.86
CA ALA A 18 3.29 10.55 -2.41
C ALA A 18 4.69 10.06 -2.03
N LEU A 19 5.19 9.02 -2.70
CA LEU A 19 6.56 8.51 -2.52
C LEU A 19 7.61 9.54 -2.88
N ASN A 20 7.43 10.29 -3.97
CA ASN A 20 8.34 11.37 -4.34
C ASN A 20 8.38 12.46 -3.26
N GLY A 21 7.24 12.82 -2.69
CA GLY A 21 7.15 13.76 -1.56
C GLY A 21 7.91 13.25 -0.33
N LEU A 22 7.61 12.03 0.12
CA LEU A 22 8.23 11.42 1.29
C LEU A 22 9.75 11.19 1.11
N SER A 23 10.19 10.87 -0.10
CA SER A 23 11.62 10.72 -0.43
C SER A 23 12.40 12.02 -0.24
N ARG A 24 11.80 13.17 -0.59
CA ARG A 24 12.41 14.50 -0.34
C ARG A 24 12.57 14.82 1.14
N GLU A 25 11.80 14.17 2.00
CA GLU A 25 11.91 14.27 3.47
C GLU A 25 12.84 13.21 4.08
N GLY A 26 13.51 12.40 3.26
CA GLY A 26 14.47 11.40 3.70
C GLY A 26 13.86 10.02 4.02
N TYR A 27 12.58 9.79 3.75
CA TYR A 27 11.99 8.45 3.91
C TYR A 27 12.33 7.55 2.72
N SER A 28 12.66 6.28 3.02
CA SER A 28 12.92 5.26 2.00
C SER A 28 11.81 4.21 1.99
N LEU A 29 11.00 4.23 0.92
CA LEU A 29 9.94 3.27 0.68
C LEU A 29 10.07 2.66 -0.72
N GLY A 30 9.71 1.39 -0.85
CA GLY A 30 9.57 0.70 -2.13
C GLY A 30 8.10 0.58 -2.52
N PHE A 31 7.83 0.38 -3.81
CA PHE A 31 6.48 0.16 -4.31
C PHE A 31 6.42 -1.07 -5.21
N LEU A 32 5.54 -2.00 -4.85
CA LEU A 32 5.19 -3.19 -5.61
C LEU A 32 3.78 -3.02 -6.18
N GLN A 33 3.69 -2.74 -7.48
CA GLN A 33 2.42 -2.72 -8.19
C GLN A 33 2.11 -4.10 -8.76
N VAL A 34 1.07 -4.77 -8.23
CA VAL A 34 0.57 -6.02 -8.79
C VAL A 34 -0.24 -5.73 -10.04
N ARG A 35 0.17 -6.32 -11.18
CA ARG A 35 -0.49 -6.16 -12.49
C ARG A 35 -1.30 -7.37 -12.92
N MET A 36 -0.99 -8.54 -12.37
CA MET A 36 -1.68 -9.80 -12.65
C MET A 36 -2.01 -10.46 -11.31
N VAL A 37 -3.30 -10.51 -10.99
CA VAL A 37 -3.80 -11.08 -9.73
C VAL A 37 -4.04 -12.58 -9.87
N HIS A 38 -4.40 -13.03 -11.08
CA HIS A 38 -4.59 -14.44 -11.38
C HIS A 38 -4.07 -14.78 -12.79
N PRO A 39 -3.06 -15.66 -12.92
CA PRO A 39 -2.27 -16.26 -11.83
C PRO A 39 -1.39 -15.22 -11.12
N LEU A 40 -1.33 -15.29 -9.78
CA LEU A 40 -0.45 -14.44 -8.99
C LEU A 40 1.00 -14.97 -9.07
N PRO A 41 2.02 -14.15 -9.35
CA PRO A 41 3.43 -14.55 -9.26
C PRO A 41 3.88 -14.66 -7.80
N GLY A 42 3.33 -15.63 -7.06
CA GLY A 42 3.41 -15.75 -5.61
C GLY A 42 4.84 -15.80 -5.06
N GLU A 43 5.70 -16.67 -5.59
CA GLU A 43 7.10 -16.81 -5.12
C GLU A 43 7.89 -15.51 -5.30
N HIS A 44 7.76 -14.85 -6.45
CA HIS A 44 8.45 -13.58 -6.70
C HIS A 44 7.97 -12.47 -5.77
N ILE A 45 6.66 -12.36 -5.53
CA ILE A 45 6.09 -11.41 -4.58
C ILE A 45 6.60 -11.71 -3.16
N LYS A 46 6.60 -12.98 -2.75
CA LYS A 46 7.07 -13.42 -1.44
C LYS A 46 8.53 -13.02 -1.20
N GLU A 47 9.43 -13.28 -2.15
CA GLU A 47 10.85 -12.91 -2.07
C GLU A 47 11.08 -11.41 -1.91
N ILE A 48 10.24 -10.58 -2.52
CA ILE A 48 10.30 -9.12 -2.39
C ILE A 48 9.78 -8.70 -1.02
N LEU A 49 8.63 -9.21 -0.61
CA LEU A 49 7.93 -8.76 0.61
C LEU A 49 8.62 -9.21 1.90
N GLN A 50 9.21 -10.42 1.93
CA GLN A 50 9.92 -10.91 3.12
C GLN A 50 11.16 -10.08 3.50
N LYS A 51 11.68 -9.26 2.59
CA LYS A 51 12.81 -8.36 2.83
C LYS A 51 12.39 -7.02 3.43
N ALA A 52 11.09 -6.71 3.45
CA ALA A 52 10.57 -5.47 4.00
C ALA A 52 10.31 -5.62 5.50
N GLU A 53 10.66 -4.61 6.30
CA GLU A 53 10.32 -4.58 7.73
C GLU A 53 8.84 -4.20 7.95
N ARG A 54 8.25 -3.50 6.98
CA ARG A 54 6.83 -3.11 7.01
C ARG A 54 6.23 -3.23 5.63
N ILE A 55 5.07 -3.86 5.55
CA ILE A 55 4.30 -4.03 4.32
C ILE A 55 2.98 -3.27 4.47
N ILE A 56 2.74 -2.33 3.56
CA ILE A 56 1.60 -1.41 3.58
C ILE A 56 0.75 -1.68 2.34
N ASP A 57 -0.47 -2.14 2.55
CA ASP A 57 -1.44 -2.38 1.50
C ASP A 57 -2.26 -1.12 1.23
N VAL A 58 -2.37 -0.70 -0.02
CA VAL A 58 -3.11 0.51 -0.44
C VAL A 58 -4.12 0.14 -1.51
N GLU A 59 -5.42 0.17 -1.19
CA GLU A 59 -6.47 -0.32 -2.10
C GLU A 59 -7.75 0.50 -2.07
N MET A 60 -8.41 0.60 -3.24
CA MET A 60 -9.75 1.18 -3.33
C MET A 60 -10.86 0.13 -3.16
N ASN A 61 -10.86 -0.58 -2.03
CA ASN A 61 -11.96 -1.45 -1.62
C ASN A 61 -12.03 -1.56 -0.08
N TYR A 62 -13.10 -2.13 0.46
CA TYR A 62 -13.31 -2.19 1.90
C TYR A 62 -12.36 -3.16 2.63
N SER A 63 -12.10 -4.32 2.04
CA SER A 63 -11.51 -5.48 2.73
C SER A 63 -10.00 -5.64 2.57
N GLY A 64 -9.34 -4.89 1.67
CA GLY A 64 -7.95 -5.14 1.28
C GLY A 64 -7.82 -6.47 0.54
N GLN A 65 -8.55 -6.59 -0.57
CA GLN A 65 -8.69 -7.84 -1.31
C GLN A 65 -7.35 -8.37 -1.83
N LEU A 66 -6.50 -7.50 -2.40
CA LEU A 66 -5.18 -7.90 -2.88
C LEU A 66 -4.31 -8.36 -1.71
N GLY A 67 -4.30 -7.63 -0.59
CA GLY A 67 -3.61 -8.06 0.63
C GLY A 67 -4.04 -9.47 1.08
N GLY A 68 -5.34 -9.77 1.01
CA GLY A 68 -5.90 -11.10 1.28
C GLY A 68 -5.39 -12.17 0.31
N ILE A 69 -5.43 -11.89 -1.00
CA ILE A 69 -4.96 -12.82 -2.05
C ILE A 69 -3.46 -13.11 -1.89
N ILE A 70 -2.64 -12.09 -1.61
CA ILE A 70 -1.21 -12.27 -1.39
C ILE A 70 -0.99 -13.16 -0.16
N LYS A 71 -1.72 -12.92 0.94
CA LYS A 71 -1.61 -13.77 2.14
C LYS A 71 -2.00 -15.22 1.85
N GLU A 72 -3.09 -15.44 1.11
CA GLU A 72 -3.53 -16.78 0.72
C GLU A 72 -2.46 -17.53 -0.10
N LYS A 73 -1.87 -16.86 -1.09
CA LYS A 73 -0.94 -17.51 -2.04
C LYS A 73 0.50 -17.58 -1.55
N THR A 74 0.91 -16.73 -0.59
CA THR A 74 2.32 -16.60 -0.17
C THR A 74 2.55 -16.81 1.31
N GLY A 75 1.49 -16.75 2.14
CA GLY A 75 1.57 -16.70 3.60
C GLY A 75 1.97 -15.33 4.18
N VAL A 76 2.38 -14.37 3.36
CA VAL A 76 2.84 -13.05 3.82
C VAL A 76 1.63 -12.16 4.15
N SER A 77 1.58 -11.63 5.37
CA SER A 77 0.53 -10.72 5.81
C SER A 77 0.94 -9.26 5.63
N MET A 78 -0.05 -8.38 5.44
CA MET A 78 0.16 -6.93 5.41
C MET A 78 0.14 -6.39 6.85
N ASP A 79 1.03 -5.48 7.18
CA ASP A 79 1.12 -4.87 8.52
C ASP A 79 0.10 -3.74 8.68
N PHE A 80 -0.09 -2.97 7.61
CA PHE A 80 -0.99 -1.83 7.54
C PHE A 80 -1.87 -1.89 6.29
N GLN A 81 -3.09 -1.38 6.41
CA GLN A 81 -4.04 -1.23 5.31
C GLN A 81 -4.51 0.22 5.20
N ILE A 82 -4.37 0.82 4.03
CA ILE A 82 -4.89 2.13 3.67
C ILE A 82 -5.95 1.90 2.60
N VAL A 83 -7.22 2.05 2.98
CA VAL A 83 -8.36 1.70 2.13
C VAL A 83 -9.23 2.90 1.83
N LYS A 84 -9.88 2.88 0.67
CA LYS A 84 -10.92 3.85 0.29
C LYS A 84 -12.05 3.15 -0.45
N TYR A 85 -13.29 3.46 -0.10
CA TYR A 85 -14.46 2.79 -0.67
C TYR A 85 -15.69 3.70 -0.76
N ASN A 86 -15.47 5.02 -0.83
CA ASN A 86 -16.53 6.02 -1.04
C ASN A 86 -16.77 6.37 -2.52
N GLY A 87 -16.16 5.63 -3.46
CA GLY A 87 -16.29 5.86 -4.90
C GLY A 87 -15.45 7.02 -5.46
N ARG A 88 -14.82 7.84 -4.62
CA ARG A 88 -13.90 8.90 -5.06
C ARG A 88 -12.47 8.35 -5.19
N PRO A 89 -11.69 8.77 -6.22
CA PRO A 89 -10.28 8.41 -6.33
C PRO A 89 -9.49 8.78 -5.06
N MET A 90 -8.47 7.99 -4.73
CA MET A 90 -7.47 8.39 -3.74
C MET A 90 -6.67 9.57 -4.29
N THR A 91 -6.55 10.63 -3.50
CA THR A 91 -5.70 11.77 -3.83
C THR A 91 -4.27 11.54 -3.35
N THR A 92 -3.29 12.19 -4.00
CA THR A 92 -1.89 12.19 -3.56
C THR A 92 -1.78 12.62 -2.10
N THR A 93 -2.52 13.65 -1.69
CA THR A 93 -2.51 14.17 -0.31
C THR A 93 -3.00 13.15 0.71
N GLU A 94 -4.09 12.43 0.42
CA GLU A 94 -4.59 11.38 1.31
C GLU A 94 -3.56 10.26 1.50
N VAL A 95 -2.98 9.78 0.39
CA VAL A 95 -2.00 8.69 0.41
C VAL A 95 -0.72 9.14 1.13
N TYR A 96 -0.23 10.34 0.84
CA TYR A 96 0.94 10.92 1.51
C TYR A 96 0.74 11.00 3.02
N ASN A 97 -0.37 11.59 3.48
CA ASN A 97 -0.64 11.75 4.91
C ASN A 97 -0.77 10.39 5.62
N ALA A 98 -1.46 9.43 5.00
CA ALA A 98 -1.64 8.11 5.58
C ALA A 98 -0.32 7.32 5.65
N LEU A 99 0.53 7.40 4.62
CA LEU A 99 1.86 6.79 4.63
C LEU A 99 2.77 7.45 5.67
N LYS A 100 2.74 8.78 5.78
CA LYS A 100 3.50 9.54 6.78
C LYS A 100 3.16 9.10 8.21
N LEU A 101 1.87 8.93 8.52
CA LEU A 101 1.44 8.41 9.83
C LEU A 101 2.02 7.01 10.12
N VAL A 102 2.08 6.13 9.12
CA VAL A 102 2.68 4.79 9.27
C VAL A 102 4.18 4.90 9.55
N LEU A 103 4.88 5.74 8.80
CA LEU A 103 6.33 5.93 8.91
C LEU A 103 6.73 6.56 10.26
N ASP A 104 5.91 7.45 10.80
CA ASP A 104 6.10 8.09 12.10
C ASP A 104 5.68 7.17 13.27
N GLY A 105 5.17 5.97 13.01
CA GLY A 105 4.74 5.02 14.05
C GLY A 105 3.45 5.44 14.78
N ARG A 106 2.65 6.33 14.18
CA ARG A 106 1.41 6.87 14.77
C ARG A 106 0.14 6.35 14.12
N ALA A 107 0.24 5.56 13.05
CA ALA A 107 -0.91 5.05 12.34
C ALA A 107 -1.57 3.85 13.04
N PRO A 108 -2.92 3.75 13.00
CA PRO A 108 -3.60 2.48 13.26
C PRO A 108 -3.30 1.45 12.16
N LYS A 109 -3.50 0.16 12.45
CA LYS A 109 -3.35 -0.92 11.45
C LYS A 109 -4.22 -0.73 10.20
N ARG A 110 -5.40 -0.13 10.36
CA ARG A 110 -6.33 0.16 9.26
C ARG A 110 -6.68 1.63 9.24
N GLN A 111 -6.46 2.28 8.11
CA GLN A 111 -6.82 3.66 7.83
C GLN A 111 -7.85 3.70 6.70
N VAL A 112 -8.93 4.46 6.89
CA VAL A 112 -9.97 4.66 5.88
C VAL A 112 -9.87 6.10 5.38
N LEU A 113 -9.62 6.27 4.09
CA LEU A 113 -9.54 7.56 3.44
C LEU A 113 -10.93 8.06 3.06
N THR A 114 -11.21 9.35 3.26
CA THR A 114 -12.56 9.92 3.17
C THR A 114 -12.67 11.21 2.36
N TYR A 115 -11.58 11.74 1.80
CA TYR A 115 -11.66 13.02 1.06
C TYR A 115 -12.42 12.86 -0.25
N GLY A 116 -12.85 14.00 -0.80
CA GLY A 116 -13.72 14.10 -1.98
C GLY A 116 -15.17 14.20 -1.53
N ALA A 117 -15.71 15.43 -1.61
CA ALA A 117 -17.11 15.73 -1.32
C ALA A 117 -18.07 15.00 -2.27
#